data_AF-A0A5Q4FF44-F1
#
_entry.id   AF-A0A5Q4FF44-F1
#
_cell.length_a   1.000
_cell.length_b   1.000
_cell.length_c   1.000
_cell.angle_alpha   90.00
_cell.angle_beta   90.00
_cell.angle_gamma   90.00
#
_symmetry.space_group_name_H-M   'P 1'
#
loop_
_entity.id
_entity.type
_entity.pdbx_description
1 polymer ?
#
loop_
_entity_poly.entity_id
_entity_poly.type
_entity_poly.pdbx_seq_one_letter_code
_entity_poly.pdbx_strand_id
1 'polypeptide(L)'
;MSLKNETRQAFQNTRNFYREYTKGMTPERIGKEFQDDSRRLMELYYDAVGVKPGEKEKKQPPVRVFKLLSSLLLRLTPARRLALGFSFAAFVIHFLWSGPVAALMLPLGILTLVLLLLLELLEKSDVMKEIDLARDIQISLLPGSNIKHGNLEFASFASTASEVGGDYVDVINTDDGTYYVIADVSGKGLSASLYMVRLQALVHLIIEKLKPDPKELFLHLNDYIKSGKKDKTFVTACAAFFPSDGTAVKMCRAGHNPPLLYQASRDAVSELRSSGLGLGMTSTGVFKEHLKQLSINMQPGDNLLFYTDGLTEARNPRMEQYDEHRLRDLFELYGSLHATTILGKIQIAVEEFIEGEKL
;
A
#
# COMPACT_ATOMS: atom_id res chain seq x y z
N MET A 1 37.48 -11.41 32.30
CA MET A 1 37.07 -10.09 31.74
C MET A 1 36.11 -10.20 30.54
N SER A 2 36.16 -11.27 29.73
CA SER A 2 35.28 -11.45 28.54
C SER A 2 33.78 -11.54 28.84
N LEU A 3 33.37 -12.33 29.85
CA LEU A 3 31.96 -12.56 30.22
C LEU A 3 31.19 -11.29 30.64
N LYS A 4 31.88 -10.27 31.19
CA LYS A 4 31.26 -8.98 31.57
C LYS A 4 31.01 -8.06 30.37
N ASN A 5 31.74 -8.24 29.27
CA ASN A 5 31.55 -7.47 28.06
C ASN A 5 30.41 -8.04 27.20
N GLU A 6 30.31 -9.37 27.06
CA GLU A 6 29.22 -10.02 26.33
C GLU A 6 27.84 -9.76 26.97
N THR A 7 27.75 -9.82 28.30
CA THR A 7 26.50 -9.50 29.02
C THR A 7 26.10 -8.02 28.89
N ARG A 8 27.06 -7.10 28.87
CA ARG A 8 26.80 -5.67 28.60
C ARG A 8 26.33 -5.42 27.17
N GLN A 9 26.92 -6.13 26.21
CA GLN A 9 26.58 -6.01 24.78
C GLN A 9 25.19 -6.61 24.49
N ALA A 10 24.87 -7.75 25.10
CA ALA A 10 23.53 -8.34 25.04
C ALA A 10 22.47 -7.40 25.63
N PHE A 11 22.74 -6.79 26.80
CA PHE A 11 21.81 -5.86 27.44
C PHE A 11 21.61 -4.57 26.62
N GLN A 12 22.67 -4.05 25.99
CA GLN A 12 22.57 -2.91 25.08
C GLN A 12 21.75 -3.25 23.83
N ASN A 13 21.92 -4.46 23.27
CA ASN A 13 21.13 -4.93 22.14
C ASN A 13 19.64 -5.09 22.52
N THR A 14 19.33 -5.65 23.69
CA THR A 14 17.93 -5.76 24.16
C THR A 14 17.30 -4.38 24.41
N ARG A 15 18.07 -3.43 24.95
CA ARG A 15 17.59 -2.06 25.18
C ARG A 15 17.35 -1.33 23.86
N ASN A 16 18.21 -1.50 22.86
CA ASN A 16 18.02 -0.95 21.53
C ASN A 16 16.81 -1.58 20.84
N PHE A 17 16.66 -2.90 20.91
CA PHE A 17 15.48 -3.63 20.43
C PHE A 17 14.18 -3.10 21.07
N TYR A 18 14.14 -2.92 22.39
CA TYR A 18 12.95 -2.36 23.07
C TYR A 18 12.65 -0.93 22.61
N ARG A 19 13.70 -0.12 22.41
CA ARG A 19 13.58 1.28 21.99
C ARG A 19 13.15 1.41 20.53
N GLU A 20 13.43 0.40 19.71
CA GLU A 20 13.03 0.26 18.32
C GLU A 20 11.59 -0.29 18.22
N TYR A 21 11.25 -1.29 19.04
CA TYR A 21 9.91 -1.87 19.13
C TYR A 21 8.86 -0.90 19.69
N THR A 22 9.27 0.03 20.56
CA THR A 22 8.38 1.05 21.15
C THR A 22 8.47 2.40 20.44
N LYS A 23 9.32 2.53 19.41
CA LYS A 23 9.51 3.80 18.69
C LYS A 23 8.25 4.12 17.88
N GLY A 24 7.55 5.20 18.25
CA GLY A 24 6.33 5.62 17.57
C GLY A 24 5.04 4.97 18.09
N MET A 25 5.09 4.18 19.18
CA MET A 25 3.90 3.72 19.89
C MET A 25 3.35 4.84 20.80
N THR A 26 2.36 5.59 20.31
CA THR A 26 1.54 6.48 21.15
C THR A 26 0.34 5.71 21.72
N PRO A 27 -0.26 6.18 22.84
CA PRO A 27 -1.50 5.60 23.36
C PRO A 27 -2.63 5.53 22.32
N GLU A 28 -2.74 6.52 21.41
CA GLU A 28 -3.72 6.48 20.32
C GLU A 28 -3.41 5.36 19.31
N ARG A 29 -2.13 5.16 18.94
CA ARG A 29 -1.71 4.11 18.01
C ARG A 29 -1.91 2.71 18.58
N ILE A 30 -1.64 2.51 19.87
CA ILE A 30 -1.93 1.25 20.58
C ILE A 30 -3.44 0.98 20.55
N GLY A 31 -4.26 2.01 20.77
CA GLY A 31 -5.72 1.90 20.65
C GLY A 31 -6.17 1.49 19.25
N LYS A 32 -5.56 2.07 18.21
CA LYS A 32 -5.83 1.74 16.80
C LYS A 32 -5.41 0.32 16.45
N GLU A 33 -4.22 -0.12 16.84
CA GLU A 33 -3.74 -1.50 16.63
C GLU A 33 -4.64 -2.52 17.32
N PHE A 34 -5.08 -2.23 18.56
CA PHE A 34 -6.02 -3.11 19.27
C PHE A 34 -7.39 -3.18 18.58
N GLN A 35 -7.89 -2.05 18.05
CA GLN A 35 -9.12 -2.03 17.25
C GLN A 35 -8.99 -2.81 15.94
N ASP A 36 -7.86 -2.69 15.25
CA ASP A 36 -7.59 -3.41 14.00
C ASP A 36 -7.45 -4.92 14.23
N ASP A 37 -6.75 -5.32 15.29
CA ASP A 37 -6.67 -6.73 15.70
C ASP A 37 -8.03 -7.27 16.15
N SER A 38 -8.84 -6.47 16.82
CA SER A 38 -10.22 -6.84 17.15
C SER A 38 -11.08 -7.06 15.91
N ARG A 39 -10.92 -6.24 14.84
CA ARG A 39 -11.64 -6.44 13.57
C ARG A 39 -11.19 -7.73 12.88
N ARG A 40 -9.89 -7.99 12.82
CA ARG A 40 -9.33 -9.24 12.26
C ARG A 40 -9.85 -10.47 13.01
N LEU A 41 -9.91 -10.40 14.33
CA LEU A 41 -10.50 -11.46 15.16
C LEU A 41 -11.99 -11.67 14.86
N MET A 42 -12.74 -10.59 14.62
CA MET A 42 -14.15 -10.69 14.22
C MET A 42 -14.32 -11.31 12.83
N GLU A 43 -13.47 -10.99 11.87
CA GLU A 43 -13.48 -11.65 10.55
C GLU A 43 -13.19 -13.15 10.66
N LEU A 44 -12.16 -13.52 11.43
CA LEU A 44 -11.84 -14.92 11.72
C LEU A 44 -12.99 -15.65 12.42
N TYR A 45 -13.68 -14.96 13.32
CA TYR A 45 -14.87 -15.48 13.99
C TYR A 45 -16.01 -15.76 13.00
N TYR A 46 -16.34 -14.81 12.13
CA TYR A 46 -17.40 -14.99 11.14
C TYR A 46 -17.11 -16.13 10.16
N ASP A 47 -15.85 -16.26 9.73
CA ASP A 47 -15.37 -17.36 8.88
C ASP A 47 -15.49 -18.71 9.60
N ALA A 48 -14.99 -18.80 10.85
CA ALA A 48 -15.03 -20.04 11.65
C ALA A 48 -16.45 -20.50 12.00
N VAL A 49 -17.37 -19.57 12.22
CA VAL A 49 -18.77 -19.85 12.56
C VAL A 49 -19.62 -20.05 11.30
N GLY A 50 -19.17 -19.57 10.14
CA GLY A 50 -19.84 -19.67 8.85
C GLY A 50 -21.08 -18.79 8.76
N VAL A 51 -21.01 -17.56 9.31
CA VAL A 51 -22.12 -16.61 9.42
C VAL A 51 -21.68 -15.27 8.85
N LYS A 52 -22.55 -14.60 8.08
CA LYS A 52 -22.23 -13.29 7.50
C LYS A 52 -22.47 -12.16 8.52
N PRO A 53 -21.73 -11.03 8.43
CA PRO A 53 -21.97 -9.86 9.25
C PRO A 53 -23.44 -9.41 9.16
N GLY A 54 -24.12 -9.30 10.31
CA GLY A 54 -25.53 -8.86 10.38
C GLY A 54 -26.59 -9.97 10.39
N GLU A 55 -26.23 -11.25 10.22
CA GLU A 55 -27.19 -12.36 10.35
C GLU A 55 -27.36 -12.81 11.82
N LYS A 56 -28.61 -13.11 12.22
CA LYS A 56 -28.89 -13.65 13.57
C LYS A 56 -28.39 -15.09 13.69
N GLU A 57 -27.39 -15.28 14.54
CA GLU A 57 -26.75 -16.58 14.78
C GLU A 57 -27.63 -17.55 15.58
N LYS A 58 -27.81 -18.76 15.04
CA LYS A 58 -28.60 -19.84 15.66
C LYS A 58 -27.80 -20.78 16.60
N LYS A 59 -26.47 -20.65 16.68
CA LYS A 59 -25.59 -21.58 17.44
C LYS A 59 -25.42 -21.13 18.89
N GLN A 60 -25.29 -22.08 19.82
CA GLN A 60 -25.07 -21.78 21.25
C GLN A 60 -23.64 -21.27 21.53
N PRO A 61 -23.44 -20.40 22.55
CA PRO A 61 -22.14 -19.79 22.88
C PRO A 61 -20.93 -20.73 22.99
N PRO A 62 -21.00 -21.89 23.68
CA PRO A 62 -19.83 -22.78 23.82
C PRO A 62 -19.40 -23.40 22.48
N VAL A 63 -20.36 -23.66 21.58
CA VAL A 63 -20.07 -24.18 20.23
C VAL A 63 -19.33 -23.14 19.39
N ARG A 64 -19.59 -21.85 19.60
CA ARG A 64 -18.92 -20.74 18.89
C ARG A 64 -17.46 -20.63 19.31
N VAL A 65 -17.22 -20.59 20.62
CA VAL A 65 -15.86 -20.52 21.19
C VAL A 65 -15.03 -21.74 20.76
N PHE A 66 -15.61 -22.94 20.83
CA PHE A 66 -14.91 -24.15 20.40
C PHE A 66 -14.59 -24.14 18.89
N LYS A 67 -15.49 -23.65 18.04
CA LYS A 67 -15.23 -23.54 16.59
C LYS A 67 -14.13 -22.53 16.28
N LEU A 68 -14.14 -21.36 16.93
CA LEU A 68 -13.08 -20.36 16.80
C LEU A 68 -11.73 -20.93 17.29
N LEU A 69 -11.72 -21.58 18.45
CA LEU A 69 -10.50 -22.19 18.99
C LEU A 69 -9.98 -23.30 18.06
N SER A 70 -10.88 -24.16 17.57
CA SER A 70 -10.56 -25.23 16.63
C SER A 70 -10.03 -24.68 15.31
N SER A 71 -10.62 -23.62 14.76
CA SER A 71 -10.15 -23.01 13.51
C SER A 71 -8.75 -22.39 13.67
N LEU A 72 -8.47 -21.75 14.81
CA LEU A 72 -7.14 -21.23 15.14
C LEU A 72 -6.12 -22.36 15.33
N LEU A 73 -6.49 -23.44 16.04
CA LEU A 73 -5.63 -24.62 16.23
C LEU A 73 -5.32 -25.34 14.91
N LEU A 74 -6.27 -25.34 13.97
CA LEU A 74 -6.09 -25.93 12.65
C LEU A 74 -5.12 -25.15 11.77
N ARG A 75 -4.94 -23.84 12.01
CA ARG A 75 -3.94 -22.99 11.33
C ARG A 75 -2.51 -23.22 11.82
N LEU A 76 -2.33 -23.80 13.01
CA LEU A 76 -1.01 -24.21 13.50
C LEU A 76 -0.54 -25.48 12.76
N THR A 77 0.76 -25.55 12.50
CA THR A 77 1.41 -26.77 11.99
C THR A 77 1.21 -27.93 12.98
N PRO A 78 1.21 -29.21 12.52
CA PRO A 78 0.97 -30.35 13.39
C PRO A 78 1.88 -30.39 14.63
N ALA A 79 3.16 -30.05 14.47
CA ALA A 79 4.11 -29.98 15.57
C ALA A 79 3.76 -28.90 16.61
N ARG A 80 3.37 -27.70 16.15
CA ARG A 80 2.96 -26.59 17.03
C ARG A 80 1.68 -26.91 17.78
N ARG A 81 0.73 -27.56 17.11
CA ARG A 81 -0.51 -28.02 17.73
C ARG A 81 -0.24 -29.03 18.85
N LEU A 82 0.68 -29.96 18.64
CA LEU A 82 1.09 -30.93 19.67
C LEU A 82 1.79 -30.25 20.84
N ALA A 83 2.70 -29.31 20.59
CA ALA A 83 3.39 -28.56 21.65
C ALA A 83 2.41 -27.69 22.47
N LEU A 84 1.42 -27.07 21.83
CA LEU A 84 0.38 -26.32 22.53
C LEU A 84 -0.51 -27.25 23.36
N GLY A 85 -0.87 -28.40 22.79
CA GLY A 85 -1.58 -29.46 23.51
C GLY A 85 -0.80 -29.98 24.73
N PHE A 86 0.52 -30.14 24.60
CA PHE A 86 1.41 -30.50 25.70
C PHE A 86 1.41 -29.42 26.78
N SER A 87 1.55 -28.14 26.40
CA SER A 87 1.50 -27.03 27.36
C SER A 87 0.17 -27.02 28.13
N PHE A 88 -0.95 -27.27 27.47
CA PHE A 88 -2.26 -27.34 28.12
C PHE A 88 -2.40 -28.57 29.02
N ALA A 89 -1.96 -29.75 28.56
CA ALA A 89 -1.97 -30.97 29.35
C ALA A 89 -1.09 -30.84 30.60
N ALA A 90 0.10 -30.24 30.47
CA ALA A 90 1.01 -29.98 31.57
C ALA A 90 0.38 -29.03 32.60
N PHE A 91 -0.34 -28.01 32.15
CA PHE A 91 -1.12 -27.12 33.02
C PHE A 91 -2.22 -27.90 33.76
N VAL A 92 -3.02 -28.73 33.07
CA VAL A 92 -4.09 -29.52 33.70
C VAL A 92 -3.54 -30.54 34.70
N ILE A 93 -2.46 -31.25 34.35
CA ILE A 93 -1.80 -32.24 35.23
C ILE A 93 -1.33 -31.58 36.53
N HIS A 94 -0.77 -30.37 36.45
CA HIS A 94 -0.34 -29.62 37.64
C HIS A 94 -1.49 -29.37 38.64
N PHE A 95 -2.70 -29.09 38.15
CA PHE A 95 -3.86 -28.81 39.01
C PHE A 95 -4.61 -30.07 39.47
N LEU A 96 -4.54 -31.17 38.72
CA LEU A 96 -5.25 -32.41 39.06
C LEU A 96 -4.43 -33.35 39.95
N TRP A 97 -3.10 -33.27 39.92
CA TRP A 97 -2.22 -34.15 40.68
C TRP A 97 -1.30 -33.37 41.62
N SER A 98 -1.05 -33.95 42.80
CA SER A 98 -0.06 -33.48 43.76
C SER A 98 1.22 -34.30 43.67
N GLY A 99 2.38 -33.67 43.78
CA GLY A 99 3.67 -34.34 43.86
C GLY A 99 4.78 -33.65 43.05
N PRO A 100 6.03 -34.13 43.14
CA PRO A 100 7.17 -33.51 42.48
C PRO A 100 7.05 -33.49 40.95
N VAL A 101 6.43 -34.53 40.37
CA VAL A 101 6.19 -34.60 38.92
C VAL A 101 5.21 -33.51 38.47
N ALA A 102 4.09 -33.32 39.19
CA ALA A 102 3.11 -32.28 38.89
C ALA A 102 3.69 -30.87 39.07
N ALA A 103 4.57 -30.66 40.06
CA ALA A 103 5.29 -29.40 40.24
C ALA A 103 6.21 -29.05 39.05
N LEU A 104 6.80 -30.07 38.39
CA LEU A 104 7.66 -29.87 37.21
C LEU A 104 6.86 -29.63 35.92
N MET A 105 5.60 -30.07 35.85
CA MET A 105 4.77 -29.89 34.65
C MET A 105 4.46 -28.42 34.35
N LEU A 106 4.20 -27.60 35.37
CA LEU A 106 3.89 -26.17 35.17
C LEU A 106 5.04 -25.39 34.48
N PRO A 107 6.29 -25.39 34.99
CA PRO A 107 7.39 -24.69 34.31
C PRO A 107 7.68 -25.28 32.92
N LEU A 108 7.48 -26.58 32.73
CA LEU A 108 7.69 -27.24 31.43
C LEU A 108 6.61 -26.83 30.40
N GLY A 109 5.37 -26.68 30.84
CA GLY A 109 4.27 -26.14 30.04
C GLY A 109 4.51 -24.68 29.65
N ILE A 110 4.88 -23.83 30.61
CA ILE A 110 5.22 -22.42 30.36
C ILE A 110 6.41 -22.32 29.40
N LEU A 111 7.47 -23.12 29.60
CA LEU A 111 8.63 -23.15 28.70
C LEU A 111 8.23 -23.54 27.27
N THR A 112 7.33 -24.52 27.13
CA THR A 112 6.82 -24.94 25.82
C THR A 112 6.01 -23.81 25.16
N LEU A 113 5.18 -23.09 25.91
CA LEU A 113 4.42 -21.95 25.41
C LEU A 113 5.33 -20.79 24.99
N VAL A 114 6.35 -20.47 25.80
CA VAL A 114 7.35 -19.44 25.48
C VAL A 114 8.13 -19.84 24.22
N LEU A 115 8.55 -21.10 24.11
CA LEU A 115 9.23 -21.60 22.91
C LEU A 115 8.34 -21.47 21.67
N LEU A 116 7.05 -21.82 21.78
CA LEU A 116 6.09 -21.64 20.69
C LEU A 116 5.95 -20.18 20.29
N LEU A 117 5.84 -19.26 21.26
CA LEU A 117 5.76 -17.83 21.00
C LEU A 117 7.03 -17.32 20.30
N LEU A 118 8.21 -17.77 20.73
CA LEU A 118 9.48 -17.38 20.11
C LEU A 118 9.59 -17.87 18.66
N LEU A 119 9.16 -19.11 18.38
CA LEU A 119 9.13 -19.64 17.01
C LEU A 119 8.14 -18.88 16.12
N GLU A 120 6.97 -18.51 16.65
CA GLU A 120 5.99 -17.69 15.92
C GLU A 120 6.54 -16.30 15.62
N LEU A 121 7.18 -15.66 16.61
CA LEU A 121 7.81 -14.35 16.44
C LEU A 121 8.94 -14.37 15.41
N LEU A 122 9.71 -15.47 15.36
CA LEU A 122 10.80 -15.63 14.40
C LEU A 122 10.26 -15.76 12.97
N GLU A 123 9.26 -16.62 12.74
CA GLU A 123 8.62 -16.72 11.42
C GLU A 123 7.96 -15.41 11.00
N LYS A 124 7.26 -14.73 11.93
CA LYS A 124 6.70 -13.41 11.67
C LYS A 124 7.82 -12.47 11.22
N SER A 125 8.93 -12.41 11.96
CA SER A 125 10.08 -11.57 11.62
C SER A 125 10.63 -11.84 10.24
N ASP A 126 10.71 -13.11 9.81
CA ASP A 126 11.24 -13.45 8.49
C ASP A 126 10.27 -13.04 7.37
N VAL A 127 8.96 -13.22 7.56
CA VAL A 127 7.93 -12.73 6.62
C VAL A 127 8.01 -11.21 6.46
N MET A 128 8.20 -10.45 7.55
CA MET A 128 8.35 -8.99 7.42
C MET A 128 9.60 -8.60 6.63
N LYS A 129 10.73 -9.31 6.78
CA LYS A 129 11.93 -9.05 5.97
C LYS A 129 11.66 -9.29 4.47
N GLU A 130 10.88 -10.32 4.13
CA GLU A 130 10.49 -10.57 2.73
C GLU A 130 9.59 -9.45 2.18
N ILE A 131 8.67 -8.91 3.00
CA ILE A 131 7.84 -7.77 2.63
C ILE A 131 8.68 -6.51 2.45
N ASP A 132 9.63 -6.25 3.35
CA ASP A 132 10.55 -5.11 3.25
C ASP A 132 11.39 -5.19 1.97
N LEU A 133 11.90 -6.38 1.63
CA LEU A 133 12.62 -6.60 0.37
C LEU A 133 11.72 -6.35 -0.85
N ALA A 134 10.47 -6.81 -0.83
CA ALA A 134 9.53 -6.55 -1.91
C ALA A 134 9.23 -5.06 -2.06
N ARG A 135 9.17 -4.32 -0.94
CA ARG A 135 9.01 -2.87 -0.91
C ARG A 135 10.21 -2.16 -1.52
N ASP A 136 11.42 -2.56 -1.15
CA ASP A 136 12.65 -1.99 -1.71
C ASP A 136 12.71 -2.19 -3.23
N ILE A 137 12.30 -3.37 -3.71
CA ILE A 137 12.18 -3.64 -5.15
C ILE A 137 11.16 -2.67 -5.79
N GLN A 138 9.96 -2.53 -5.23
CA GLN A 138 8.96 -1.59 -5.77
C GLN A 138 9.45 -0.15 -5.83
N ILE A 139 10.09 0.34 -4.76
CA ILE A 139 10.63 1.70 -4.72
C ILE A 139 11.75 1.86 -5.76
N SER A 140 12.61 0.84 -5.93
CA SER A 140 13.68 0.87 -6.94
C SER A 140 13.17 0.91 -8.38
N LEU A 141 11.92 0.50 -8.60
CA LEU A 141 11.26 0.54 -9.90
C LEU A 141 10.65 1.91 -10.22
N LEU A 142 10.46 2.78 -9.22
CA LEU A 142 9.91 4.12 -9.43
C LEU A 142 10.96 5.06 -10.04
N PRO A 143 10.53 6.04 -10.85
CA PRO A 143 11.43 7.02 -11.44
C PRO A 143 12.16 7.81 -10.35
N GLY A 144 13.35 8.30 -10.70
CA GLY A 144 14.09 9.22 -9.83
C GLY A 144 13.27 10.46 -9.49
N SER A 145 13.57 11.08 -8.33
CA SER A 145 12.81 12.21 -7.79
C SER A 145 12.85 13.48 -8.64
N ASN A 146 13.83 13.60 -9.54
CA ASN A 146 13.94 14.71 -10.48
C ASN A 146 14.51 14.23 -11.82
N ILE A 147 13.71 14.34 -12.88
CA ILE A 147 14.09 13.97 -14.25
C ILE A 147 13.92 15.22 -15.10
N LYS A 148 15.00 15.64 -15.76
CA LYS A 148 14.98 16.72 -16.74
C LYS A 148 15.22 16.16 -18.13
N HIS A 149 14.29 16.42 -19.04
CA HIS A 149 14.40 16.00 -20.43
C HIS A 149 14.03 17.16 -21.36
N GLY A 150 15.02 17.70 -22.07
CA GLY A 150 14.84 18.91 -22.87
C GLY A 150 14.32 20.07 -22.02
N ASN A 151 13.15 20.60 -22.39
CA ASN A 151 12.48 21.70 -21.70
C ASN A 151 11.48 21.25 -20.62
N LEU A 152 11.41 19.94 -20.34
CA LEU A 152 10.49 19.36 -19.37
C LEU A 152 11.22 19.04 -18.07
N GLU A 153 10.60 19.39 -16.95
CA GLU A 153 11.00 19.00 -15.60
C GLU A 153 9.91 18.10 -15.02
N PHE A 154 10.30 16.88 -14.65
CA PHE A 154 9.44 15.94 -13.95
C PHE A 154 9.98 15.75 -12.54
N ALA A 155 9.08 15.82 -11.57
CA ALA A 155 9.37 15.43 -10.21
C ALA A 155 8.28 14.45 -9.78
N SER A 156 8.65 13.45 -9.00
CA SER A 156 7.71 12.47 -8.45
C SER A 156 8.04 12.18 -6.99
N PHE A 157 6.99 11.91 -6.22
CA PHE A 157 7.09 11.47 -4.84
C PHE A 157 6.09 10.34 -4.64
N ALA A 158 6.55 9.25 -4.06
CA ALA A 158 5.71 8.14 -3.63
C ALA A 158 6.19 7.72 -2.26
N SER A 159 5.27 7.62 -1.31
CA SER A 159 5.54 6.94 -0.06
C SER A 159 4.45 5.94 0.26
N THR A 160 4.87 4.76 0.67
CA THR A 160 3.96 3.70 1.05
C THR A 160 3.80 3.65 2.57
N ALA A 161 2.57 3.54 3.04
CA ALA A 161 2.28 3.38 4.46
C ALA A 161 2.73 1.97 4.91
N SER A 162 3.96 1.88 5.40
CA SER A 162 4.57 0.72 6.11
C SER A 162 4.78 -0.58 5.31
N GLU A 163 3.97 -0.90 4.31
CA GLU A 163 4.06 -2.13 3.49
C GLU A 163 4.27 -1.79 2.00
N VAL A 164 4.08 -2.80 1.13
CA VAL A 164 4.04 -2.69 -0.33
C VAL A 164 2.70 -2.12 -0.82
N GLY A 165 2.74 -1.30 -1.88
CA GLY A 165 1.59 -0.52 -2.38
C GLY A 165 1.12 -0.92 -3.78
N GLY A 166 -0.09 -0.46 -4.14
CA GLY A 166 -0.68 -0.60 -5.48
C GLY A 166 -0.37 0.56 -6.42
N ASP A 167 0.09 1.69 -5.89
CA ASP A 167 0.41 2.89 -6.65
C ASP A 167 1.61 2.69 -7.57
N TYR A 168 1.51 3.26 -8.77
CA TYR A 168 2.49 3.23 -9.83
C TYR A 168 2.70 4.64 -10.36
N VAL A 169 3.96 5.06 -10.50
CA VAL A 169 4.33 6.27 -11.24
C VAL A 169 5.56 5.97 -12.08
N ASP A 170 5.62 6.53 -13.28
CA ASP A 170 6.74 6.31 -14.20
C ASP A 170 6.92 7.46 -15.18
N VAL A 171 8.17 7.64 -15.62
CA VAL A 171 8.58 8.64 -16.61
C VAL A 171 9.46 7.95 -17.64
N ILE A 172 8.92 7.75 -18.83
CA ILE A 172 9.54 6.91 -19.87
C ILE A 172 9.90 7.79 -21.05
N ASN A 173 11.20 7.94 -21.32
CA ASN A 173 11.70 8.70 -22.46
C ASN A 173 11.81 7.82 -23.71
N THR A 174 11.36 8.33 -24.84
CA THR A 174 11.53 7.73 -26.17
C THR A 174 12.05 8.78 -27.15
N ASP A 175 12.42 8.36 -28.36
CA ASP A 175 12.86 9.30 -29.41
C ASP A 175 11.76 10.31 -29.80
N ASP A 176 10.49 9.89 -29.68
CA ASP A 176 9.33 10.65 -30.11
C ASP A 176 8.77 11.58 -29.01
N GLY A 177 9.22 11.42 -27.77
CA GLY A 177 8.77 12.21 -26.64
C GLY A 177 8.91 11.51 -25.29
N THR A 178 8.27 12.07 -24.27
CA THR A 178 8.30 11.52 -22.91
C THR A 178 6.88 11.13 -22.48
N TYR A 179 6.73 9.93 -21.93
CA TYR A 179 5.49 9.48 -21.28
C TYR A 179 5.58 9.73 -19.78
N TYR A 180 4.50 10.22 -19.19
CA TYR A 180 4.24 10.19 -17.76
C TYR A 180 3.04 9.29 -17.52
N VAL A 181 3.18 8.31 -16.63
CA VAL A 181 2.09 7.39 -16.27
C VAL A 181 1.95 7.36 -14.77
N ILE A 182 0.71 7.49 -14.29
CA ILE A 182 0.34 7.25 -12.90
C ILE A 182 -0.82 6.25 -12.88
N ALA A 183 -0.81 5.34 -11.92
CA ALA A 183 -1.91 4.41 -11.72
C ALA A 183 -2.04 3.98 -10.26
N ASP A 184 -3.23 3.53 -9.90
CA ASP A 184 -3.53 2.86 -8.64
C ASP A 184 -4.28 1.56 -8.91
N VAL A 185 -3.75 0.48 -8.33
CA VAL A 185 -4.30 -0.87 -8.44
C VAL A 185 -5.26 -1.12 -7.29
N SER A 186 -6.51 -1.47 -7.63
CA SER A 186 -7.51 -1.82 -6.63
C SER A 186 -7.06 -2.98 -5.75
N GLY A 187 -7.18 -2.83 -4.43
CA GLY A 187 -6.76 -3.83 -3.46
C GLY A 187 -5.81 -3.21 -2.45
N LYS A 188 -5.12 -4.05 -1.68
CA LYS A 188 -4.10 -3.60 -0.73
C LYS A 188 -3.06 -4.68 -0.46
N GLY A 189 -1.91 -4.25 0.05
CA GLY A 189 -0.81 -5.14 0.42
C GLY A 189 -0.21 -5.87 -0.77
N LEU A 190 0.38 -7.05 -0.50
CA LEU A 190 1.22 -7.78 -1.45
C LEU A 190 0.54 -8.13 -2.78
N SER A 191 -0.77 -8.39 -2.80
CA SER A 191 -1.44 -8.73 -4.07
C SER A 191 -1.46 -7.54 -5.02
N ALA A 192 -1.92 -6.36 -4.58
CA ALA A 192 -1.96 -5.15 -5.41
C ALA A 192 -0.56 -4.77 -5.90
N SER A 193 0.42 -4.99 -5.04
CA SER A 193 1.83 -4.75 -5.31
C SER A 193 2.40 -5.58 -6.47
N LEU A 194 2.04 -6.86 -6.56
CA LEU A 194 2.44 -7.72 -7.68
C LEU A 194 1.76 -7.30 -8.99
N TYR A 195 0.51 -6.83 -8.94
CA TYR A 195 -0.18 -6.27 -10.11
C TYR A 195 0.46 -4.98 -10.58
N MET A 196 0.92 -4.12 -9.67
CA MET A 196 1.66 -2.91 -10.01
C MET A 196 2.95 -3.25 -10.79
N VAL A 197 3.75 -4.21 -10.31
CA VAL A 197 4.98 -4.64 -11.01
C VAL A 197 4.66 -5.20 -12.40
N ARG A 198 3.60 -6.00 -12.51
CA ARG A 198 3.12 -6.51 -13.81
C ARG A 198 2.67 -5.37 -14.74
N LEU A 199 1.95 -4.38 -14.21
CA LEU A 199 1.48 -3.22 -14.96
C LEU A 199 2.65 -2.43 -15.53
N GLN A 200 3.66 -2.12 -14.72
CA GLN A 200 4.85 -1.42 -15.16
C GLN A 200 5.56 -2.16 -16.31
N ALA A 201 5.78 -3.47 -16.15
CA ALA A 201 6.42 -4.27 -17.20
C ALA A 201 5.63 -4.23 -18.52
N LEU A 202 4.29 -4.26 -18.46
CA LEU A 202 3.44 -4.13 -19.64
C LEU A 202 3.48 -2.74 -20.26
N VAL A 203 3.49 -1.68 -19.44
CA VAL A 203 3.60 -0.29 -19.89
C VAL A 203 4.90 -0.10 -20.68
N HIS A 204 6.02 -0.51 -20.11
CA HIS A 204 7.34 -0.42 -20.76
C HIS A 204 7.36 -1.20 -22.07
N LEU A 205 6.89 -2.45 -22.06
CA LEU A 205 6.84 -3.29 -23.25
C LEU A 205 6.01 -2.67 -24.38
N ILE A 206 4.81 -2.17 -24.06
CA ILE A 206 3.90 -1.58 -25.04
C ILE A 206 4.49 -0.28 -25.62
N ILE A 207 5.04 0.59 -24.76
CA ILE A 207 5.67 1.84 -25.20
C ILE A 207 6.88 1.56 -26.07
N GLU A 208 7.77 0.65 -25.68
CA GLU A 208 8.97 0.31 -26.44
C GLU A 208 8.63 -0.26 -27.83
N LYS A 209 7.62 -1.14 -27.91
CA LYS A 209 7.28 -1.85 -29.15
C LYS A 209 6.38 -1.08 -30.10
N LEU A 210 5.40 -0.35 -29.57
CA LEU A 210 4.33 0.24 -30.37
C LEU A 210 4.37 1.77 -30.38
N LYS A 211 5.03 2.39 -29.41
CA LYS A 211 5.06 3.85 -29.19
C LYS A 211 3.66 4.51 -29.33
N PRO A 212 2.63 3.96 -28.66
CA PRO A 212 1.24 4.35 -28.87
C PRO A 212 0.92 5.68 -28.18
N ASP A 213 -0.14 6.37 -28.60
CA ASP A 213 -0.64 7.48 -27.79
C ASP A 213 -1.26 6.98 -26.44
N PRO A 214 -1.48 7.87 -25.45
CA PRO A 214 -2.00 7.45 -24.14
C PRO A 214 -3.34 6.71 -24.19
N LYS A 215 -4.20 7.02 -25.17
CA LYS A 215 -5.46 6.30 -25.35
C LYS A 215 -5.21 4.88 -25.81
N GLU A 216 -4.40 4.69 -26.84
CA GLU A 216 -4.02 3.39 -27.38
C GLU A 216 -3.27 2.52 -26.35
N LEU A 217 -2.36 3.12 -25.58
CA LEU A 217 -1.68 2.46 -24.46
C LEU A 217 -2.69 1.80 -23.51
N PHE A 218 -3.71 2.55 -23.09
CA PHE A 218 -4.74 2.04 -22.20
C PHE A 218 -5.64 0.99 -22.84
N LEU A 219 -5.92 1.06 -24.15
CA LEU A 219 -6.66 0.00 -24.84
C LEU A 219 -5.89 -1.33 -24.79
N HIS A 220 -4.60 -1.31 -25.07
CA HIS A 220 -3.74 -2.50 -24.97
C HIS A 220 -3.69 -3.04 -23.54
N LEU A 221 -3.49 -2.17 -22.55
CA LEU A 221 -3.42 -2.58 -21.14
C LEU A 221 -4.74 -3.21 -20.65
N ASN A 222 -5.89 -2.70 -21.10
CA ASN A 222 -7.20 -3.24 -20.71
C ASN A 222 -7.37 -4.71 -21.14
N ASP A 223 -6.86 -5.10 -22.31
CA ASP A 223 -6.89 -6.49 -22.79
C ASP A 223 -6.04 -7.43 -21.90
N TYR A 224 -4.88 -6.96 -21.43
CA TYR A 224 -4.00 -7.75 -20.56
C TYR A 224 -4.49 -7.88 -19.12
N ILE A 225 -5.11 -6.84 -18.57
CA ILE A 225 -5.63 -6.85 -17.19
C ILE A 225 -6.88 -7.73 -17.09
N LYS A 226 -7.73 -7.75 -18.12
CA LYS A 226 -9.01 -8.47 -18.11
C LYS A 226 -8.90 -10.00 -18.27
N SER A 227 -7.70 -10.59 -18.23
CA SER A 227 -7.43 -11.95 -18.74
C SER A 227 -8.03 -13.15 -17.95
N GLY A 228 -9.08 -13.00 -17.12
CA GLY A 228 -9.70 -14.15 -16.43
C GLY A 228 -11.03 -13.89 -15.71
N LYS A 229 -11.88 -14.91 -15.63
CA LYS A 229 -13.26 -14.86 -15.06
C LYS A 229 -13.36 -14.79 -13.52
N LYS A 230 -12.24 -14.69 -12.80
CA LYS A 230 -12.23 -14.65 -11.32
C LYS A 230 -11.48 -13.46 -10.72
N ASP A 231 -10.82 -12.66 -11.56
CA ASP A 231 -10.05 -11.53 -11.10
C ASP A 231 -10.95 -10.30 -11.04
N LYS A 232 -11.14 -9.75 -9.83
CA LYS A 232 -11.89 -8.50 -9.60
C LYS A 232 -10.96 -7.29 -9.53
N THR A 233 -9.67 -7.48 -9.80
CA THR A 233 -8.70 -6.40 -9.81
C THR A 233 -8.96 -5.48 -10.99
N PHE A 234 -9.07 -4.19 -10.70
CA PHE A 234 -9.11 -3.13 -11.68
C PHE A 234 -8.01 -2.12 -11.36
N VAL A 235 -7.66 -1.30 -12.34
CA VAL A 235 -6.62 -0.29 -12.18
C VAL A 235 -7.18 1.05 -12.63
N THR A 236 -7.07 2.07 -11.79
CA THR A 236 -7.30 3.45 -12.24
C THR A 236 -5.97 4.00 -12.75
N ALA A 237 -5.94 4.63 -13.91
CA ALA A 237 -4.70 5.17 -14.47
C ALA A 237 -4.90 6.52 -15.17
N CYS A 238 -3.86 7.35 -15.21
CA CYS A 238 -3.75 8.51 -16.06
C CYS A 238 -2.39 8.53 -16.74
N ALA A 239 -2.36 8.84 -18.04
CA ALA A 239 -1.14 8.91 -18.81
C ALA A 239 -1.13 10.18 -19.64
N ALA A 240 0.03 10.80 -19.73
CA ALA A 240 0.33 11.92 -20.61
C ALA A 240 1.53 11.59 -21.48
N PHE A 241 1.48 11.99 -22.75
CA PHE A 241 2.59 11.91 -23.68
C PHE A 241 2.94 13.33 -24.12
N PHE A 242 4.20 13.69 -23.91
CA PHE A 242 4.80 14.97 -24.25
C PHE A 242 5.67 14.79 -25.50
N PRO A 243 5.15 15.15 -26.69
CA PRO A 243 5.86 14.95 -27.94
C PRO A 243 7.15 15.78 -28.02
N SER A 244 8.22 15.22 -28.57
CA SER A 244 9.51 15.93 -28.75
C SER A 244 9.46 16.99 -29.85
N ASP A 245 8.50 16.89 -30.77
CA ASP A 245 8.26 17.82 -31.87
C ASP A 245 7.57 19.13 -31.45
N GLY A 246 7.23 19.29 -30.16
CA GLY A 246 6.55 20.46 -29.61
C GLY A 246 5.06 20.52 -29.94
N THR A 247 4.47 19.43 -30.45
CA THR A 247 3.02 19.31 -30.59
C THR A 247 2.34 19.20 -29.23
N ALA A 248 1.01 19.38 -29.23
CA ALA A 248 0.21 19.38 -28.02
C ALA A 248 0.37 18.09 -27.20
N VAL A 249 0.44 18.23 -25.87
CA VAL A 249 0.50 17.11 -24.94
C VAL A 249 -0.79 16.31 -25.05
N LYS A 250 -0.66 15.01 -25.30
CA LYS A 250 -1.80 14.10 -25.34
C LYS A 250 -1.98 13.52 -23.95
N MET A 251 -3.20 13.51 -23.43
CA MET A 251 -3.49 12.95 -22.11
C MET A 251 -4.74 12.08 -22.15
N CYS A 252 -4.70 10.97 -21.44
CA CYS A 252 -5.85 10.08 -21.30
C CYS A 252 -6.02 9.65 -19.83
N ARG A 253 -7.27 9.52 -19.39
CA ARG A 253 -7.62 9.14 -18.01
C ARG A 253 -8.53 7.91 -18.03
N ALA A 254 -8.07 6.83 -17.42
CA ALA A 254 -8.82 5.59 -17.20
C ALA A 254 -9.31 5.54 -15.74
N GLY A 255 -10.32 6.35 -15.42
CA GLY A 255 -10.99 6.34 -14.10
C GLY A 255 -10.24 7.01 -12.94
N HIS A 256 -8.96 7.36 -13.10
CA HIS A 256 -8.10 7.94 -12.06
C HIS A 256 -8.43 9.38 -11.69
N ASN A 257 -7.88 9.95 -10.61
CA ASN A 257 -8.15 11.34 -10.21
C ASN A 257 -7.85 12.33 -11.36
N PRO A 258 -8.69 13.37 -11.58
CA PRO A 258 -8.43 14.39 -12.60
C PRO A 258 -7.14 15.18 -12.28
N PRO A 259 -6.15 15.21 -13.19
CA PRO A 259 -4.95 16.01 -12.99
C PRO A 259 -5.28 17.51 -12.90
N LEU A 260 -4.45 18.26 -12.18
CA LEU A 260 -4.54 19.72 -12.14
C LEU A 260 -3.60 20.35 -13.16
N LEU A 261 -4.07 21.35 -13.89
CA LEU A 261 -3.28 22.19 -14.79
C LEU A 261 -3.20 23.59 -14.22
N TYR A 262 -1.99 24.02 -13.88
CA TYR A 262 -1.66 25.41 -13.63
C TYR A 262 -1.25 26.07 -14.95
N GLN A 263 -1.90 27.18 -15.29
CA GLN A 263 -1.61 27.96 -16.49
C GLN A 263 -0.94 29.29 -16.12
N ALA A 264 0.33 29.47 -16.48
CA ALA A 264 1.10 30.65 -16.11
C ALA A 264 0.53 31.94 -16.71
N SER A 265 -0.05 31.86 -17.91
CA SER A 265 -0.65 33.02 -18.59
C SER A 265 -1.86 33.61 -17.87
N ARG A 266 -2.54 32.81 -17.05
CA ARG A 266 -3.77 33.19 -16.33
C ARG A 266 -3.58 33.22 -14.82
N ASP A 267 -2.44 32.73 -14.33
CA ASP A 267 -2.17 32.49 -12.91
C ASP A 267 -3.35 31.75 -12.24
N ALA A 268 -3.75 30.64 -12.87
CA ALA A 268 -4.98 29.94 -12.49
C ALA A 268 -4.85 28.42 -12.63
N VAL A 269 -5.55 27.69 -11.76
CA VAL A 269 -5.60 26.22 -11.74
C VAL A 269 -6.95 25.70 -12.23
N SER A 270 -6.89 24.77 -13.17
CA SER A 270 -8.05 24.05 -13.70
C SER A 270 -7.88 22.53 -13.58
N GLU A 271 -8.99 21.82 -13.41
CA GLU A 271 -8.99 20.36 -13.41
C GLU A 271 -9.18 19.82 -14.83
N LEU A 272 -8.32 18.89 -15.23
CA LEU A 272 -8.40 18.23 -16.52
C LEU A 272 -9.33 17.02 -16.47
N ARG A 273 -10.63 17.28 -16.42
CA ARG A 273 -11.66 16.24 -16.42
C ARG A 273 -11.87 15.66 -17.82
N SER A 274 -11.75 14.35 -17.94
CA SER A 274 -12.16 13.57 -19.11
C SER A 274 -12.94 12.32 -18.69
N SER A 275 -13.78 11.77 -19.58
CA SER A 275 -14.46 10.51 -19.29
C SER A 275 -13.49 9.32 -19.41
N GLY A 276 -13.74 8.29 -18.61
CA GLY A 276 -13.00 7.04 -18.65
C GLY A 276 -13.49 6.09 -17.57
N LEU A 277 -13.33 4.79 -17.81
CA LEU A 277 -13.56 3.74 -16.82
C LEU A 277 -12.19 3.25 -16.30
N GLY A 278 -12.15 2.53 -15.19
CA GLY A 278 -10.93 1.85 -14.77
C GLY A 278 -10.57 0.71 -15.75
N LEU A 279 -9.28 0.47 -15.92
CA LEU A 279 -8.76 -0.67 -16.68
C LEU A 279 -9.21 -1.97 -16.00
N GLY A 280 -9.57 -2.98 -16.81
CA GLY A 280 -10.05 -4.28 -16.32
C GLY A 280 -11.53 -4.32 -15.94
N MET A 281 -12.20 -3.16 -15.80
CA MET A 281 -13.61 -3.12 -15.38
C MET A 281 -14.58 -3.59 -16.48
N THR A 282 -14.27 -3.35 -17.75
CA THR A 282 -15.15 -3.65 -18.89
C THR A 282 -14.39 -4.16 -20.11
N SER A 283 -15.09 -4.64 -21.13
CA SER A 283 -14.44 -5.13 -22.35
C SER A 283 -13.80 -3.97 -23.09
N THR A 284 -12.73 -4.23 -23.84
CA THR A 284 -11.99 -3.17 -24.54
C THR A 284 -12.84 -2.40 -25.54
N GLY A 285 -13.86 -3.03 -26.13
CA GLY A 285 -14.86 -2.35 -26.95
C GLY A 285 -15.63 -1.26 -26.17
N VAL A 286 -16.23 -1.61 -25.04
CA VAL A 286 -16.98 -0.65 -24.20
C VAL A 286 -16.04 0.38 -23.57
N PHE A 287 -14.84 -0.06 -23.17
CA PHE A 287 -13.81 0.81 -22.61
C PHE A 287 -13.41 1.91 -23.60
N LYS A 288 -13.18 1.56 -24.87
CA LYS A 288 -12.81 2.48 -25.96
C LYS A 288 -13.84 3.59 -26.19
N GLU A 289 -15.13 3.28 -26.05
CA GLU A 289 -16.23 4.24 -26.23
C GLU A 289 -16.27 5.30 -25.12
N HIS A 290 -15.87 4.92 -23.90
CA HIS A 290 -15.89 5.82 -22.74
C HIS A 290 -14.58 6.61 -22.58
N LEU A 291 -13.50 6.13 -23.19
CA LEU A 291 -12.17 6.69 -23.06
C LEU A 291 -11.97 7.88 -24.01
N LYS A 292 -11.71 9.07 -23.44
CA LYS A 292 -11.45 10.31 -24.21
C LYS A 292 -10.03 10.81 -24.00
N GLN A 293 -9.36 11.09 -25.12
CA GLN A 293 -8.06 11.74 -25.14
C GLN A 293 -8.25 13.25 -25.14
N LEU A 294 -7.51 13.95 -24.29
CA LEU A 294 -7.39 15.40 -24.29
C LEU A 294 -6.09 15.80 -24.99
N SER A 295 -6.12 16.96 -25.64
CA SER A 295 -4.96 17.61 -26.24
C SER A 295 -4.73 18.93 -25.51
N ILE A 296 -3.56 19.10 -24.93
CA ILE A 296 -3.24 20.21 -24.03
C ILE A 296 -2.09 21.00 -24.64
N ASN A 297 -2.35 22.27 -24.97
CA ASN A 297 -1.33 23.19 -25.46
C ASN A 297 -0.62 23.83 -24.27
N MET A 298 0.42 23.17 -23.77
CA MET A 298 1.23 23.72 -22.69
C MET A 298 2.14 24.84 -23.20
N GLN A 299 2.29 25.89 -22.38
CA GLN A 299 3.23 26.97 -22.59
C GLN A 299 4.36 26.91 -21.55
N PRO A 300 5.52 27.53 -21.80
CA PRO A 300 6.56 27.66 -20.79
C PRO A 300 6.00 28.26 -19.48
N GLY A 301 6.25 27.59 -18.37
CA GLY A 301 5.73 27.96 -17.04
C GLY A 301 4.42 27.29 -16.64
N ASP A 302 3.74 26.59 -17.57
CA ASP A 302 2.58 25.75 -17.21
C ASP A 302 3.06 24.48 -16.49
N ASN A 303 2.28 24.03 -15.50
CA ASN A 303 2.59 22.84 -14.71
C ASN A 303 1.38 21.89 -14.67
N LEU A 304 1.66 20.58 -14.78
CA LEU A 304 0.68 19.51 -14.62
C LEU A 304 0.97 18.74 -13.33
N LEU A 305 -0.04 18.61 -12.48
CA LEU A 305 0.03 17.84 -11.24
C LEU A 305 -0.86 16.61 -11.34
N PHE A 306 -0.24 15.45 -11.26
CA PHE A 306 -0.88 14.14 -11.16
C PHE A 306 -0.78 13.64 -9.71
N TYR A 307 -1.84 13.00 -9.21
CA TYR A 307 -1.91 12.51 -7.84
C TYR A 307 -2.86 11.32 -7.75
N THR A 308 -2.64 10.47 -6.74
CA THR A 308 -3.56 9.39 -6.36
C THR A 308 -4.47 9.86 -5.22
N ASP A 309 -5.56 9.13 -4.97
CA ASP A 309 -6.46 9.39 -3.85
C ASP A 309 -5.78 9.20 -2.49
N GLY A 310 -4.70 8.41 -2.40
CA GLY A 310 -3.87 8.30 -1.20
C GLY A 310 -3.40 9.65 -0.65
N LEU A 311 -3.19 10.65 -1.51
CA LEU A 311 -2.85 12.02 -1.11
C LEU A 311 -4.06 12.77 -0.51
N THR A 312 -5.21 12.73 -1.18
CA THR A 312 -6.39 13.52 -0.80
C THR A 312 -7.18 12.85 0.33
N GLU A 313 -7.05 11.53 0.48
CA GLU A 313 -7.65 10.75 1.54
C GLU A 313 -6.78 10.63 2.80
N ALA A 314 -5.54 11.15 2.76
CA ALA A 314 -4.67 11.23 3.94
C ALA A 314 -5.41 11.89 5.11
N ARG A 315 -5.33 11.29 6.30
CA ARG A 315 -6.12 11.71 7.45
C ARG A 315 -5.27 12.30 8.57
N ASN A 316 -5.73 13.40 9.13
CA ASN A 316 -5.17 13.93 10.37
C ASN A 316 -5.63 13.10 11.60
N PRO A 317 -5.10 13.36 12.80
CA PRO A 317 -5.53 12.65 14.03
C PRO A 317 -7.00 12.83 14.40
N ARG A 318 -7.69 13.82 13.82
CA ARG A 318 -9.15 14.01 13.95
C ARG A 318 -9.95 13.23 12.91
N MET A 319 -9.29 12.40 12.11
CA MET A 319 -9.87 11.59 11.03
C MET A 319 -10.43 12.40 9.85
N GLU A 320 -10.08 13.69 9.75
CA GLU A 320 -10.42 14.56 8.63
C GLU A 320 -9.45 14.31 7.47
N GLN A 321 -9.97 14.26 6.25
CA GLN A 321 -9.17 14.07 5.03
C GLN A 321 -8.49 15.37 4.60
N TYR A 322 -7.33 15.26 3.94
CA TYR A 322 -6.63 16.41 3.36
C TYR A 322 -7.47 17.09 2.26
N ASP A 323 -8.26 16.30 1.53
CA ASP A 323 -9.20 16.73 0.48
C ASP A 323 -8.56 17.35 -0.78
N GLU A 324 -9.36 17.41 -1.86
CA GLU A 324 -8.94 17.97 -3.15
C GLU A 324 -8.85 19.51 -3.15
N HIS A 325 -9.58 20.18 -2.26
CA HIS A 325 -9.63 21.65 -2.23
C HIS A 325 -8.31 22.21 -1.69
N ARG A 326 -7.78 21.64 -0.61
CA ARG A 326 -6.46 22.03 -0.08
C ARG A 326 -5.34 21.81 -1.07
N LEU A 327 -5.38 20.69 -1.82
CA LEU A 327 -4.40 20.41 -2.86
C LEU A 327 -4.46 21.47 -3.97
N ARG A 328 -5.66 21.82 -4.39
CA ARG A 328 -5.89 22.86 -5.41
C ARG A 328 -5.38 24.23 -4.95
N ASP A 329 -5.77 24.66 -3.75
CA ASP A 329 -5.36 25.96 -3.19
C ASP A 329 -3.83 26.06 -3.08
N LEU A 330 -3.18 24.97 -2.67
CA LEU A 330 -1.74 24.89 -2.58
C LEU A 330 -1.07 24.97 -3.97
N PHE A 331 -1.65 24.29 -4.96
CA PHE A 331 -1.17 24.33 -6.33
C PHE A 331 -1.43 25.67 -7.01
N GLU A 332 -2.47 26.40 -6.61
CA GLU A 332 -2.72 27.77 -7.07
C GLU A 332 -1.65 28.73 -6.53
N LEU A 333 -1.26 28.57 -5.26
CA LEU A 333 -0.24 29.43 -4.63
C LEU A 333 1.19 29.19 -5.18
N TYR A 334 1.54 27.92 -5.43
CA TYR A 334 2.91 27.53 -5.78
C TYR A 334 3.08 27.02 -7.22
N GLY A 335 2.01 26.97 -8.01
CA GLY A 335 1.97 26.35 -9.33
C GLY A 335 2.89 26.99 -10.37
N SER A 336 3.36 28.22 -10.15
CA SER A 336 4.35 28.89 -11.00
C SER A 336 5.81 28.44 -10.78
N LEU A 337 6.07 27.66 -9.73
CA LEU A 337 7.42 27.23 -9.35
C LEU A 337 7.87 26.01 -10.16
N HIS A 338 9.14 25.62 -9.97
CA HIS A 338 9.68 24.37 -10.52
C HIS A 338 9.00 23.14 -9.92
N ALA A 339 8.84 22.07 -10.70
CA ALA A 339 8.12 20.86 -10.31
C ALA A 339 8.64 20.27 -8.98
N THR A 340 9.96 20.25 -8.78
CA THR A 340 10.60 19.81 -7.53
C THR A 340 10.22 20.67 -6.33
N THR A 341 10.07 21.99 -6.52
CA THR A 341 9.67 22.90 -5.44
C THR A 341 8.20 22.74 -5.12
N ILE A 342 7.34 22.58 -6.14
CA ILE A 342 5.91 22.30 -5.97
C ILE A 342 5.71 21.03 -5.14
N LEU A 343 6.38 19.93 -5.51
CA LEU A 343 6.29 18.69 -4.74
C LEU A 343 6.78 18.84 -3.31
N GLY A 344 7.90 19.53 -3.08
CA GLY A 344 8.39 19.79 -1.72
C GLY A 344 7.38 20.56 -0.87
N LYS A 345 6.66 21.52 -1.47
CA LYS A 345 5.59 22.26 -0.77
C LYS A 345 4.38 21.40 -0.46
N ILE A 346 3.95 20.55 -1.40
CA ILE A 346 2.87 19.58 -1.19
C ILE A 346 3.23 18.60 -0.08
N GLN A 347 4.44 18.03 -0.13
CA GLN A 347 4.92 17.08 0.87
C GLN A 347 4.90 17.68 2.28
N ILE A 348 5.49 18.86 2.46
CA ILE A 348 5.52 19.54 3.77
C ILE A 348 4.09 19.80 4.27
N ALA A 349 3.20 20.30 3.39
CA ALA A 349 1.83 20.62 3.78
C ALA A 349 1.05 19.36 4.24
N VAL A 350 1.25 18.23 3.58
CA VAL A 350 0.59 16.97 3.94
C VAL A 350 1.19 16.38 5.22
N GLU A 351 2.52 16.39 5.36
CA GLU A 351 3.22 15.96 6.59
C GLU A 351 2.81 16.78 7.82
N GLU A 352 2.66 18.10 7.65
CA GLU A 352 2.14 18.98 8.70
C GLU A 352 0.67 18.68 9.03
N PHE A 353 -0.15 18.39 8.02
CA PHE A 353 -1.57 18.06 8.19
C PHE A 353 -1.76 16.75 8.98
N ILE A 354 -0.92 15.75 8.75
CA ILE A 354 -0.96 14.46 9.47
C ILE A 354 -0.21 14.50 10.82
N GLU A 355 0.14 15.69 11.32
CA GLU A 355 0.83 15.93 12.60
C GLU A 355 2.19 15.21 12.73
N GLY A 356 2.97 15.13 11.63
CA GLY A 356 4.36 14.68 11.67
C GLY A 356 4.56 13.16 11.69
N GLU A 357 3.54 12.36 11.38
CA GLU A 357 3.81 11.03 10.84
C GLU A 357 4.54 11.23 9.49
N LYS A 358 5.81 10.84 9.41
CA LYS A 358 6.52 10.87 8.12
C LYS A 358 5.78 9.96 7.15
N LEU A 359 5.36 10.51 6.01
CA LEU A 359 4.80 9.75 4.89
C LEU A 359 5.76 8.64 4.48
#